data_AF-A0A7V2HIF3-F1
#
_entry.id   AF-A0A7V2HIF3-F1
#
_cell.length_a   1.000
_cell.length_b   1.000
_cell.length_c   1.000
_cell.angle_alpha   90.00
_cell.angle_beta   90.00
_cell.angle_gamma   90.00
#
_symmetry.space_group_name_H-M   'P 1'
#
loop_
_entity.id
_entity.type
_entity.pdbx_description
1 polymer ?
#
loop_
_entity_poly.entity_id
_entity_poly.type
_entity_poly.pdbx_seq_one_letter_code
_entity_poly.pdbx_strand_id
1 'polypeptide(L)'
;MKRQFLAAALGWALWTPAAAQRQDPIPPCTCESVEGVEAAREGMKAHSRRSLQEASAAYSEALRLAPSRDANPAEQALALRLAPVVLASSREPFPLKDAAAILHPNGEWIAYHLFWEDDIDFPDDNDPCDHEVVWVRVDRARGAASEIYTYFHGRILKAPGTGGVRPRVVAQWGKHGTMPWDWRNLLIDADEGDVEWRYLGSEKANSAGKLTLEAYNLATYKKLSTYGRESQESLLARGWPFRFDGSWEDFIRFNRPWDLAPILKKNGLVRVSHFNNASLNRQLIRYNFAAKTEWPDAMCHTPVRAAAAPR
;
A
#
# COMPACT_ATOMS: atom_id res chain seq x y z
N MET A 1 90.85 13.45 13.19
CA MET A 1 90.41 13.43 14.61
C MET A 1 88.91 13.66 14.66
N LYS A 2 88.16 12.72 15.26
CA LYS A 2 86.79 12.80 15.81
C LYS A 2 85.65 13.48 15.00
N ARG A 3 84.76 12.58 14.53
CA ARG A 3 83.29 12.61 14.33
C ARG A 3 82.51 13.84 14.81
N GLN A 4 81.50 14.24 14.02
CA GLN A 4 80.11 14.38 14.49
C GLN A 4 79.09 14.23 13.34
N PHE A 5 78.02 13.49 13.64
CA PHE A 5 76.89 13.11 12.80
C PHE A 5 75.80 14.19 12.85
N LEU A 6 75.09 14.42 11.74
CA LEU A 6 73.72 14.93 11.74
C LEU A 6 72.92 14.22 10.65
N ALA A 7 71.79 13.65 11.07
CA ALA A 7 70.93 12.77 10.28
C ALA A 7 70.04 13.56 9.32
N ALA A 8 69.89 13.05 8.09
CA ALA A 8 68.95 13.52 7.10
C ALA A 8 67.59 12.81 7.28
N ALA A 9 66.51 13.59 7.36
CA ALA A 9 65.15 13.09 7.32
C ALA A 9 64.73 12.85 5.86
N LEU A 10 64.52 11.59 5.48
CA LEU A 10 63.93 11.18 4.21
C LEU A 10 62.46 10.82 4.41
N GLY A 11 61.59 11.55 3.73
CA GLY A 11 60.15 11.33 3.71
C GLY A 11 59.77 10.02 3.00
N TRP A 12 58.78 9.33 3.55
CA TRP A 12 58.09 8.22 2.91
C TRP A 12 56.60 8.59 2.86
N ALA A 13 56.13 9.00 1.68
CA ALA A 13 54.71 9.10 1.40
C ALA A 13 54.16 7.67 1.21
N LEU A 14 53.36 7.21 2.16
CA LEU A 14 52.64 5.94 2.05
C LEU A 14 51.44 6.15 1.11
N TRP A 15 51.48 5.46 -0.02
CA TRP A 15 50.37 5.33 -0.95
C TRP A 15 49.40 4.28 -0.39
N THR A 16 48.27 4.72 0.18
CA THR A 16 47.17 3.83 0.57
C THR A 16 46.26 3.57 -0.63
N PRO A 17 46.02 2.32 -1.04
CA PRO A 17 45.02 2.02 -2.06
C PRO A 17 43.64 2.42 -1.53
N ALA A 18 42.88 3.15 -2.34
CA ALA A 18 41.50 3.48 -2.05
C ALA A 18 40.72 2.19 -1.79
N ALA A 19 40.19 2.04 -0.58
CA ALA A 19 39.25 0.99 -0.26
C ALA A 19 38.03 1.16 -1.18
N ALA A 20 37.85 0.23 -2.12
CA ALA A 20 36.61 0.10 -2.86
C ALA A 20 35.50 -0.11 -1.82
N GLN A 21 34.71 0.94 -1.58
CA GLN A 21 33.47 0.84 -0.81
C GLN A 21 32.63 -0.22 -1.51
N ARG A 22 32.51 -1.40 -0.87
CA ARG A 22 31.45 -2.33 -1.21
C ARG A 22 30.16 -1.56 -0.94
N GLN A 23 29.48 -1.16 -2.01
CA GLN A 23 28.10 -0.71 -1.90
C GLN A 23 27.33 -1.90 -1.34
N ASP A 24 26.76 -1.72 -0.14
CA ASP A 24 25.82 -2.68 0.40
C ASP A 24 24.73 -2.92 -0.66
N PRO A 25 24.27 -4.17 -0.83
CA PRO A 25 23.24 -4.46 -1.82
C PRO A 25 22.01 -3.60 -1.54
N ILE A 26 21.69 -2.76 -2.54
CA ILE A 26 20.47 -1.96 -2.61
C ILE A 26 19.28 -2.88 -2.28
N PRO A 27 18.42 -2.54 -1.29
CA PRO A 27 17.28 -3.37 -0.94
C PRO A 27 16.43 -3.70 -2.18
N PRO A 28 15.86 -4.91 -2.29
CA PRO A 28 15.18 -5.41 -3.50
C PRO A 28 13.97 -4.60 -4.00
N CYS A 29 13.60 -3.51 -3.32
CA CYS A 29 12.46 -2.65 -3.68
C CYS A 29 12.81 -1.15 -3.71
N THR A 30 14.10 -0.80 -3.78
CA THR A 30 14.52 0.60 -3.94
C THR A 30 14.80 0.94 -5.40
N CYS A 31 14.49 2.19 -5.77
CA CYS A 31 14.90 2.76 -7.04
C CYS A 31 16.38 3.15 -6.99
N GLU A 32 17.11 2.96 -8.08
CA GLU A 32 18.52 3.36 -8.19
C GLU A 32 18.70 4.89 -8.22
N SER A 33 17.68 5.64 -8.67
CA SER A 33 17.71 7.11 -8.65
C SER A 33 17.28 7.63 -7.28
N VAL A 34 18.27 8.08 -6.49
CA VAL A 34 18.03 8.73 -5.20
C VAL A 34 17.19 9.99 -5.36
N GLU A 35 17.50 10.80 -6.38
CA GLU A 35 16.76 12.02 -6.70
C GLU A 35 15.32 11.71 -7.09
N GLY A 36 15.08 10.61 -7.80
CA GLY A 36 13.74 10.14 -8.14
C GLY A 36 12.93 9.75 -6.90
N VAL A 37 13.56 9.07 -5.93
CA VAL A 37 12.95 8.73 -4.64
C VAL A 37 12.61 9.99 -3.84
N GLU A 38 13.51 10.97 -3.82
CA GLU A 38 13.27 12.25 -3.15
C GLU A 38 12.11 13.02 -3.79
N ALA A 39 12.09 13.14 -5.12
CA ALA A 39 10.99 13.76 -5.86
C ALA A 39 9.65 13.04 -5.61
N ALA A 40 9.63 11.70 -5.58
CA ALA A 40 8.42 10.94 -5.26
C ALA A 40 7.94 11.22 -3.81
N ARG A 41 8.86 11.34 -2.85
CA ARG A 41 8.56 11.68 -1.46
C ARG A 41 8.03 13.12 -1.33
N GLU A 42 8.58 14.07 -2.07
CA GLU A 42 8.05 15.44 -2.15
C GLU A 42 6.64 15.45 -2.75
N GLY A 43 6.42 14.66 -3.80
CA GLY A 43 5.10 14.44 -4.38
C GLY A 43 4.09 13.97 -3.36
N MET A 44 4.41 12.94 -2.57
CA MET A 44 3.53 12.47 -1.49
C MET A 44 3.28 13.52 -0.41
N LYS A 45 4.31 14.25 0.02
CA LYS A 45 4.17 15.34 1.02
C LYS A 45 3.27 16.47 0.52
N ALA A 46 3.37 16.82 -0.76
CA ALA A 46 2.50 17.82 -1.36
C ALA A 46 1.07 17.30 -1.51
N HIS A 47 0.92 16.04 -1.92
CA HIS A 47 -0.38 15.39 -2.10
C HIS A 47 -1.14 15.28 -0.78
N SER A 48 -0.48 14.91 0.32
CA SER A 48 -1.09 14.84 1.65
C SER A 48 -1.53 16.20 2.19
N ARG A 49 -0.93 17.29 1.73
CA ARG A 49 -1.36 18.68 2.01
C ARG A 49 -2.38 19.22 1.01
N ARG A 50 -2.84 18.40 0.06
CA ARG A 50 -3.73 18.81 -1.05
C ARG A 50 -3.13 19.86 -2.00
N SER A 51 -1.80 20.02 -2.03
CA SER A 51 -1.09 20.85 -3.01
C SER A 51 -0.94 20.08 -4.34
N LEU A 52 -2.06 19.85 -5.05
CA LEU A 52 -2.13 18.90 -6.17
C LEU A 52 -1.22 19.27 -7.35
N GLN A 53 -1.01 20.57 -7.60
CA GLN A 53 -0.10 21.04 -8.65
C GLN A 53 1.37 20.73 -8.31
N GLU A 54 1.78 21.02 -7.07
CA GLU A 54 3.12 20.69 -6.56
C GLU A 54 3.34 19.17 -6.57
N ALA A 55 2.35 18.40 -6.11
CA ALA A 55 2.39 16.94 -6.13
C ALA A 55 2.61 16.42 -7.55
N SER A 56 1.81 16.91 -8.51
CA SER A 56 1.92 16.52 -9.92
C SER A 56 3.27 16.86 -10.53
N ALA A 57 3.85 18.02 -10.19
CA ALA A 57 5.16 18.44 -10.67
C ALA A 57 6.27 17.53 -10.13
N ALA A 58 6.27 17.27 -8.82
CA ALA A 58 7.24 16.39 -8.18
C ALA A 58 7.13 14.93 -8.68
N TYR A 59 5.91 14.42 -8.86
CA TYR A 59 5.70 13.11 -9.47
C TYR A 59 6.15 13.03 -10.93
N SER A 60 5.98 14.11 -11.69
CA SER A 60 6.49 14.18 -13.08
C SER A 60 8.01 14.15 -13.09
N GLU A 61 8.66 14.83 -12.15
CA GLU A 61 10.12 14.78 -11.98
C GLU A 61 10.61 13.40 -11.57
N ALA A 62 9.93 12.74 -10.62
CA ALA A 62 10.23 11.37 -10.24
C ALA A 62 10.17 10.42 -11.44
N LEU A 63 9.13 10.51 -12.27
CA LEU A 63 9.00 9.71 -13.49
C LEU A 63 9.96 10.12 -14.62
N ARG A 64 10.48 11.35 -14.61
CA ARG A 64 11.56 11.75 -15.52
C ARG A 64 12.88 11.08 -15.14
N LEU A 65 13.16 11.00 -13.84
CA LEU A 65 14.39 10.44 -13.28
C LEU A 65 14.40 8.91 -13.27
N ALA A 66 13.26 8.27 -12.98
CA ALA A 66 13.07 6.84 -13.14
C ALA A 66 11.75 6.56 -13.87
N PRO A 67 11.79 6.49 -15.22
CA PRO A 67 10.61 6.28 -16.04
C PRO A 67 9.89 4.97 -15.72
N SER A 68 8.57 5.07 -15.58
CA SER A 68 7.70 3.90 -15.66
C SER A 68 7.58 3.43 -17.11
N ARG A 69 7.14 2.18 -17.30
CA ARG A 69 6.85 1.63 -18.62
C ARG A 69 5.54 0.85 -18.60
N ASP A 70 5.04 0.58 -19.80
CA ASP A 70 3.93 -0.34 -19.97
C ASP A 70 4.36 -1.75 -19.56
N ALA A 71 3.43 -2.50 -18.95
CA ALA A 71 3.62 -3.91 -18.70
C ALA A 71 3.60 -4.67 -20.03
N ASN A 72 4.57 -5.56 -20.23
CA ASN A 72 4.58 -6.46 -21.39
C ASN A 72 3.47 -7.53 -21.27
N PRO A 73 3.16 -8.30 -22.33
CA PRO A 73 2.07 -9.29 -22.27
C PRO A 73 2.19 -10.32 -21.15
N ALA A 74 3.40 -10.75 -20.79
CA ALA A 74 3.61 -11.71 -19.71
C ALA A 74 3.37 -11.08 -18.32
N GLU A 75 3.79 -9.83 -18.13
CA GLU A 75 3.54 -9.05 -16.91
C GLU A 75 2.06 -8.71 -16.74
N GLN A 76 1.38 -8.34 -17.83
CA GLN A 76 -0.08 -8.14 -17.83
C GLN A 76 -0.79 -9.43 -17.46
N ALA A 77 -0.43 -10.56 -18.08
CA ALA A 77 -1.03 -11.86 -17.77
C ALA A 77 -0.79 -12.26 -16.30
N LEU A 78 0.41 -12.00 -15.76
CA LEU A 78 0.74 -12.23 -14.36
C LEU A 78 -0.12 -11.35 -13.43
N ALA A 79 -0.22 -10.05 -13.70
CA ALA A 79 -1.00 -9.11 -12.91
C ALA A 79 -2.50 -9.47 -12.92
N LEU A 80 -3.06 -9.86 -14.06
CA LEU A 80 -4.46 -10.31 -14.15
C LEU A 80 -4.69 -11.64 -13.42
N ARG A 81 -3.76 -12.59 -13.54
CA ARG A 81 -3.87 -13.90 -12.90
C ARG A 81 -3.76 -13.84 -11.39
N LEU A 82 -3.00 -12.89 -10.84
CA LEU A 82 -2.84 -12.68 -9.40
C LEU A 82 -3.71 -11.56 -8.85
N ALA A 83 -4.55 -10.93 -9.68
CA ALA A 83 -5.44 -9.87 -9.26
C ALA A 83 -6.37 -10.36 -8.14
N PRO A 84 -6.39 -9.71 -6.96
CA PRO A 84 -7.27 -10.11 -5.88
C PRO A 84 -8.74 -10.13 -6.29
N VAL A 85 -9.53 -10.98 -5.65
CA VAL A 85 -10.99 -10.82 -5.57
C VAL A 85 -11.29 -10.10 -4.27
N VAL A 86 -11.91 -8.93 -4.37
CA VAL A 86 -12.29 -8.12 -3.21
C VAL A 86 -13.73 -8.46 -2.85
N LEU A 87 -13.98 -8.83 -1.59
CA LEU A 87 -15.32 -9.14 -1.11
C LEU A 87 -15.79 -8.03 -0.17
N ALA A 88 -16.88 -7.38 -0.54
CA ALA A 88 -17.52 -6.35 0.28
C ALA A 88 -18.88 -6.85 0.80
N SER A 89 -19.48 -6.08 1.70
CA SER A 89 -20.88 -6.30 2.05
C SER A 89 -21.79 -6.09 0.84
N SER A 90 -22.85 -6.89 0.69
CA SER A 90 -23.90 -6.61 -0.30
C SER A 90 -24.60 -5.27 -0.07
N ARG A 91 -24.44 -4.69 1.12
CA ARG A 91 -24.99 -3.38 1.51
C ARG A 91 -24.00 -2.24 1.33
N GLU A 92 -22.81 -2.49 0.76
CA GLU A 92 -21.81 -1.46 0.47
C GLU A 92 -22.43 -0.32 -0.38
N PRO A 93 -22.52 0.92 0.15
CA PRO A 93 -23.05 2.05 -0.59
C PRO A 93 -22.16 2.51 -1.76
N PHE A 94 -20.84 2.35 -1.64
CA PHE A 94 -19.89 2.91 -2.59
C PHE A 94 -19.35 1.83 -3.54
N PRO A 95 -19.67 1.89 -4.84
CA PRO A 95 -19.12 0.95 -5.80
C PRO A 95 -17.61 1.14 -5.99
N LEU A 96 -16.92 0.06 -6.35
CA LEU A 96 -15.55 0.16 -6.85
C LEU A 96 -15.56 0.78 -8.26
N LYS A 97 -15.03 2.00 -8.40
CA LYS A 97 -15.01 2.76 -9.66
C LYS A 97 -13.94 2.29 -10.61
N ASP A 98 -12.73 2.08 -10.08
CA ASP A 98 -11.58 1.69 -10.86
C ASP A 98 -10.60 0.86 -10.04
N ALA A 99 -9.67 0.22 -10.76
CA ALA A 99 -8.54 -0.47 -10.17
C ALA A 99 -7.32 -0.36 -11.08
N ALA A 100 -6.15 -0.23 -10.48
CA ALA A 100 -4.88 -0.20 -11.20
C ALA A 100 -3.89 -1.21 -10.61
N ALA A 101 -3.03 -1.77 -11.43
CA ALA A 101 -1.96 -2.66 -11.01
C ALA A 101 -0.59 -2.08 -11.37
N ILE A 102 0.32 -2.06 -10.41
CA ILE A 102 1.69 -1.61 -10.62
C ILE A 102 2.62 -2.75 -10.20
N LEU A 103 3.44 -3.22 -11.12
CA LEU A 103 4.49 -4.19 -10.82
C LEU A 103 5.76 -3.45 -10.44
N HIS A 104 6.43 -3.90 -9.38
CA HIS A 104 7.76 -3.39 -9.07
C HIS A 104 8.77 -3.91 -10.10
N PRO A 105 9.59 -3.06 -10.74
CA PRO A 105 10.50 -3.47 -11.83
C PRO A 105 11.53 -4.52 -11.39
N ASN A 106 12.13 -4.33 -10.21
CA ASN A 106 13.20 -5.19 -9.69
C ASN A 106 12.74 -6.13 -8.57
N GLY A 107 11.48 -6.00 -8.16
CA GLY A 107 10.94 -6.60 -6.95
C GLY A 107 9.99 -7.75 -7.27
N GLU A 108 9.67 -8.54 -6.27
CA GLU A 108 8.70 -9.63 -6.39
C GLU A 108 7.28 -9.16 -6.06
N TRP A 109 6.92 -7.92 -6.38
CA TRP A 109 5.68 -7.32 -5.88
C TRP A 109 4.79 -6.77 -6.98
N ILE A 110 3.48 -6.92 -6.77
CA ILE A 110 2.44 -6.23 -7.52
C ILE A 110 1.58 -5.48 -6.50
N ALA A 111 1.45 -4.17 -6.66
CA ALA A 111 0.49 -3.35 -5.95
C ALA A 111 -0.80 -3.27 -6.76
N TYR A 112 -1.93 -3.59 -6.14
CA TYR A 112 -3.27 -3.42 -6.67
C TYR A 112 -3.94 -2.28 -5.92
N HIS A 113 -4.20 -1.20 -6.63
CA HIS A 113 -4.82 0.01 -6.13
C HIS A 113 -6.32 -0.04 -6.45
N LEU A 114 -7.15 0.19 -5.43
CA LEU A 114 -8.59 0.11 -5.46
C LEU A 114 -9.15 1.52 -5.28
N PHE A 115 -10.03 1.97 -6.17
CA PHE A 115 -10.64 3.30 -6.09
C PHE A 115 -12.14 3.16 -5.86
N TRP A 116 -12.56 3.28 -4.62
CA TRP A 116 -13.96 3.24 -4.20
C TRP A 116 -14.63 4.59 -4.44
N GLU A 117 -15.95 4.62 -4.61
CA GLU A 117 -16.64 5.88 -4.90
C GLU A 117 -16.41 6.96 -3.86
N ASP A 118 -16.37 6.59 -2.58
CA ASP A 118 -16.11 7.54 -1.49
C ASP A 118 -15.71 6.82 -0.19
N ASP A 119 -15.60 7.56 0.93
CA ASP A 119 -15.52 7.03 2.30
C ASP A 119 -16.60 7.70 3.16
N ILE A 120 -17.38 6.87 3.87
CA ILE A 120 -18.49 7.32 4.72
C ILE A 120 -18.06 8.31 5.82
N ASP A 121 -16.79 8.29 6.22
CA ASP A 121 -16.24 9.18 7.24
C ASP A 121 -15.72 10.51 6.67
N PHE A 122 -15.59 10.67 5.35
CA PHE A 122 -15.00 11.86 4.73
C PHE A 122 -15.87 12.56 3.67
N PRO A 123 -17.17 12.80 3.92
CA PRO A 123 -18.08 13.39 2.93
C PRO A 123 -17.71 14.78 2.40
N ASP A 124 -16.85 15.51 3.12
CA ASP A 124 -16.53 16.92 2.84
C ASP A 124 -15.05 17.17 2.50
N ASP A 125 -14.25 16.12 2.32
CA ASP A 125 -12.81 16.28 2.10
C ASP A 125 -12.43 16.63 0.65
N ASN A 126 -13.44 16.64 -0.24
CA ASN A 126 -13.35 16.90 -1.69
C ASN A 126 -12.46 15.92 -2.46
N ASP A 127 -12.18 14.75 -1.91
CA ASP A 127 -11.66 13.66 -2.70
C ASP A 127 -12.79 12.94 -3.43
N PRO A 128 -12.65 12.68 -4.74
CA PRO A 128 -13.70 12.04 -5.52
C PRO A 128 -13.69 10.51 -5.38
N CYS A 129 -12.86 9.96 -4.51
CA CYS A 129 -12.75 8.54 -4.22
C CYS A 129 -11.90 8.28 -2.98
N ASP A 130 -12.23 7.19 -2.27
CA ASP A 130 -11.30 6.54 -1.37
C ASP A 130 -10.37 5.58 -2.14
N HIS A 131 -9.13 5.47 -1.68
CA HIS A 131 -8.07 4.73 -2.34
C HIS A 131 -7.50 3.68 -1.40
N GLU A 132 -7.64 2.41 -1.72
CA GLU A 132 -7.10 1.31 -0.92
C GLU A 132 -6.03 0.55 -1.69
N VAL A 133 -5.14 -0.17 -1.00
CA VAL A 133 -4.02 -0.88 -1.64
C VAL A 133 -3.85 -2.29 -1.11
N VAL A 134 -3.64 -3.23 -2.03
CA VAL A 134 -3.27 -4.62 -1.75
C VAL A 134 -1.95 -4.93 -2.45
N TRP A 135 -0.96 -5.42 -1.73
CA TRP A 135 0.30 -5.89 -2.31
C TRP A 135 0.34 -7.41 -2.33
N VAL A 136 0.73 -7.97 -3.48
CA VAL A 136 0.90 -9.41 -3.66
C VAL A 136 2.36 -9.68 -3.96
N ARG A 137 2.99 -10.52 -3.14
CA ARG A 137 4.31 -11.06 -3.44
C ARG A 137 4.19 -12.20 -4.44
N VAL A 138 5.03 -12.18 -5.46
CA VAL A 138 5.05 -13.12 -6.56
C VAL A 138 6.23 -14.07 -6.41
N ASP A 139 5.95 -15.35 -6.23
CA ASP A 139 6.90 -16.42 -6.57
C ASP A 139 6.98 -16.49 -8.10
N ARG A 140 8.00 -15.85 -8.69
CA ARG A 140 8.14 -15.75 -10.15
C ARG A 140 8.32 -17.11 -10.82
N ALA A 141 8.92 -18.09 -10.13
CA ALA A 141 9.14 -19.42 -10.69
C ALA A 141 7.82 -20.20 -10.85
N ARG A 142 6.91 -20.06 -9.88
CA ARG A 142 5.59 -20.69 -9.92
C ARG A 142 4.49 -19.79 -10.49
N GLY A 143 4.81 -18.52 -10.70
CA GLY A 143 3.84 -17.45 -10.91
C GLY A 143 2.85 -17.32 -9.74
N ALA A 144 3.16 -17.73 -8.53
CA ALA A 144 2.18 -17.85 -7.45
C ALA A 144 2.18 -16.63 -6.51
N ALA A 145 1.06 -16.35 -5.86
CA ALA A 145 1.03 -15.44 -4.72
C ALA A 145 1.67 -16.14 -3.50
N SER A 146 2.81 -15.64 -3.03
CA SER A 146 3.53 -16.18 -1.87
C SER A 146 3.19 -15.46 -0.57
N GLU A 147 2.87 -14.17 -0.64
CA GLU A 147 2.46 -13.33 0.49
C GLU A 147 1.44 -12.29 0.02
N ILE A 148 0.54 -11.89 0.91
CA ILE A 148 -0.46 -10.83 0.66
C ILE A 148 -0.35 -9.81 1.79
N TYR A 149 -0.37 -8.54 1.41
CA TYR A 149 -0.44 -7.44 2.34
C TYR A 149 -1.58 -6.51 1.95
N THR A 150 -2.23 -5.90 2.94
CA THR A 150 -3.32 -4.94 2.71
C THR A 150 -3.10 -3.68 3.53
N TYR A 151 -3.50 -2.54 2.98
CA TYR A 151 -3.63 -1.31 3.72
C TYR A 151 -4.95 -1.33 4.50
N PHE A 152 -4.91 -0.99 5.79
CA PHE A 152 -6.08 -0.96 6.67
C PHE A 152 -5.94 0.19 7.67
N HIS A 153 -6.65 1.30 7.44
CA HIS A 153 -6.72 2.42 8.40
C HIS A 153 -5.35 2.84 8.95
N GLY A 154 -4.41 3.16 8.04
CA GLY A 154 -3.04 3.55 8.38
C GLY A 154 -2.08 2.41 8.68
N ARG A 155 -2.56 1.17 8.74
CA ARG A 155 -1.79 -0.03 9.10
C ARG A 155 -1.57 -0.93 7.90
N ILE A 156 -0.54 -1.76 7.98
CA ILE A 156 -0.24 -2.75 6.95
C ILE A 156 -0.41 -4.14 7.56
N LEU A 157 -1.39 -4.87 7.04
CA LEU A 157 -1.70 -6.22 7.47
C LEU A 157 -0.96 -7.21 6.56
N LYS A 158 -0.56 -8.36 7.12
CA LYS A 158 0.13 -9.43 6.40
C LYS A 158 -0.65 -10.73 6.51
N ALA A 159 -0.71 -11.48 5.41
CA ALA A 159 -1.22 -12.84 5.36
C ALA A 159 -0.37 -13.73 4.44
N PRO A 160 -0.42 -15.06 4.63
CA PRO A 160 0.14 -16.01 3.67
C PRO A 160 -0.48 -15.83 2.27
N GLY A 161 0.30 -16.10 1.23
CA GLY A 161 -0.21 -16.13 -0.13
C GLY A 161 -1.11 -17.34 -0.42
N THR A 162 -1.84 -17.27 -1.53
CA THR A 162 -2.82 -18.28 -1.97
C THR A 162 -2.23 -19.29 -2.96
N GLY A 163 -0.92 -19.26 -3.20
CA GLY A 163 -0.28 -20.11 -4.20
C GLY A 163 -0.72 -19.74 -5.62
N GLY A 164 -1.12 -20.74 -6.42
CA GLY A 164 -1.60 -20.51 -7.79
C GLY A 164 -3.03 -19.96 -7.89
N VAL A 165 -3.75 -19.86 -6.77
CA VAL A 165 -5.13 -19.33 -6.72
C VAL A 165 -5.09 -17.82 -6.51
N ARG A 166 -6.10 -17.11 -7.02
CA ARG A 166 -6.25 -15.67 -6.83
C ARG A 166 -6.40 -15.32 -5.35
N PRO A 167 -5.66 -14.31 -4.84
CA PRO A 167 -5.88 -13.76 -3.51
C PRO A 167 -7.33 -13.36 -3.26
N ARG A 168 -7.80 -13.55 -2.03
CA ARG A 168 -9.08 -13.01 -1.55
C ARG A 168 -8.81 -12.03 -0.43
N VAL A 169 -9.42 -10.86 -0.54
CA VAL A 169 -9.39 -9.81 0.49
C VAL A 169 -10.82 -9.35 0.73
N VAL A 170 -11.04 -8.71 1.88
CA VAL A 170 -12.34 -8.13 2.24
C VAL A 170 -12.21 -6.63 2.41
N ALA A 171 -13.25 -5.88 2.05
CA ALA A 171 -13.31 -4.44 2.26
C ALA A 171 -14.40 -4.12 3.29
N GLN A 172 -14.04 -3.29 4.28
CA GLN A 172 -14.96 -2.85 5.33
C GLN A 172 -16.09 -1.99 4.73
N TRP A 173 -17.32 -2.15 5.23
CA TRP A 173 -18.47 -1.37 4.76
C TRP A 173 -18.26 0.13 4.94
N GLY A 174 -18.46 0.92 3.87
CA GLY A 174 -18.45 2.38 3.88
C GLY A 174 -17.08 3.05 4.05
N LYS A 175 -16.18 2.47 4.84
CA LYS A 175 -14.82 2.99 5.09
C LYS A 175 -13.72 2.30 4.28
N HIS A 176 -14.06 1.18 3.64
CA HIS A 176 -13.22 0.39 2.73
C HIS A 176 -11.89 -0.17 3.22
N GLY A 177 -11.51 0.05 4.48
CA GLY A 177 -10.31 -0.55 5.06
C GLY A 177 -10.16 -2.02 4.66
N THR A 178 -9.10 -2.32 3.91
CA THR A 178 -8.95 -3.62 3.25
C THR A 178 -8.21 -4.61 4.14
N MET A 179 -8.75 -5.82 4.29
CA MET A 179 -8.18 -6.86 5.15
C MET A 179 -7.97 -8.17 4.38
N PRO A 180 -7.02 -9.03 4.79
CA PRO A 180 -6.92 -10.39 4.25
C PRO A 180 -8.19 -11.22 4.51
N TRP A 181 -8.42 -12.29 3.77
CA TRP A 181 -9.60 -13.14 3.96
C TRP A 181 -9.78 -13.66 5.41
N ASP A 182 -8.71 -14.13 6.04
CA ASP A 182 -8.71 -14.67 7.41
C ASP A 182 -8.33 -13.61 8.46
N TRP A 183 -9.00 -12.45 8.41
CA TRP A 183 -8.62 -11.25 9.16
C TRP A 183 -8.90 -11.28 10.67
N ARG A 184 -9.92 -12.00 11.14
CA ARG A 184 -10.50 -11.83 12.50
C ARG A 184 -9.47 -11.81 13.62
N ASN A 185 -8.50 -12.73 13.56
CA ASN A 185 -7.50 -12.94 14.61
C ASN A 185 -6.19 -12.17 14.37
N LEU A 186 -6.09 -11.39 13.28
CA LEU A 186 -4.92 -10.54 13.05
C LEU A 186 -4.87 -9.46 14.13
N LEU A 187 -3.68 -9.23 14.67
CA LEU A 187 -3.44 -8.23 15.69
C LEU A 187 -2.95 -6.93 15.05
N ILE A 188 -3.50 -5.82 15.51
CA ILE A 188 -3.06 -4.47 15.20
C ILE A 188 -2.63 -3.74 16.47
N ASP A 189 -1.76 -2.75 16.32
CA ASP A 189 -1.50 -1.77 17.38
C ASP A 189 -2.74 -0.93 17.62
N ALA A 190 -3.15 -0.86 18.89
CA ALA A 190 -4.19 0.04 19.33
C ALA A 190 -3.68 1.48 19.26
N ASP A 191 -4.48 2.38 18.71
CA ASP A 191 -4.21 3.81 18.70
C ASP A 191 -5.36 4.55 19.38
N GLU A 192 -5.07 5.30 20.44
CA GLU A 192 -6.09 6.08 21.15
C GLU A 192 -6.65 7.22 20.30
N GLY A 193 -5.94 7.60 19.23
CA GLY A 193 -6.37 8.55 18.22
C GLY A 193 -7.38 7.99 17.21
N ASP A 194 -7.56 6.66 17.14
CA ASP A 194 -8.56 6.07 16.23
C ASP A 194 -9.98 6.50 16.62
N VAL A 195 -10.82 6.80 15.63
CA VAL A 195 -12.24 7.15 15.85
C VAL A 195 -12.98 6.01 16.56
N GLU A 196 -12.62 4.77 16.22
CA GLU A 196 -13.10 3.53 16.82
C GLU A 196 -12.74 3.41 18.29
N TRP A 197 -11.73 4.13 18.78
CA TRP A 197 -11.25 4.01 20.16
C TRP A 197 -12.42 4.11 21.12
N ARG A 198 -13.31 5.09 20.98
CA ARG A 198 -14.46 5.30 21.89
C ARG A 198 -15.44 4.12 21.99
N TYR A 199 -15.42 3.19 21.03
CA TYR A 199 -16.40 2.09 20.88
C TYR A 199 -15.87 0.71 21.28
N LEU A 200 -14.58 0.59 21.62
CA LEU A 200 -13.94 -0.68 21.98
C LEU A 200 -14.41 -1.29 23.32
N GLY A 201 -15.04 -0.52 24.21
CA GLY A 201 -15.57 -1.04 25.48
C GLY A 201 -14.51 -1.75 26.34
N SER A 202 -14.80 -2.97 26.81
CA SER A 202 -13.89 -3.78 27.64
C SER A 202 -12.62 -4.27 26.92
N GLU A 203 -12.64 -4.32 25.57
CA GLU A 203 -11.48 -4.73 24.77
C GLU A 203 -10.29 -3.77 24.99
N LYS A 204 -10.56 -2.50 25.29
CA LYS A 204 -9.53 -1.53 25.68
C LYS A 204 -8.67 -2.02 26.83
N ALA A 205 -9.32 -2.45 27.90
CA ALA A 205 -8.67 -2.83 29.16
C ALA A 205 -7.82 -4.10 29.02
N ASN A 206 -8.15 -4.95 28.04
CA ASN A 206 -7.49 -6.23 27.83
C ASN A 206 -6.42 -6.18 26.73
N SER A 207 -6.28 -5.05 26.03
CA SER A 207 -5.51 -4.98 24.79
C SER A 207 -4.00 -5.13 24.97
N ALA A 208 -3.41 -4.78 26.13
CA ALA A 208 -1.94 -4.68 26.27
C ALA A 208 -1.26 -3.93 25.09
N GLY A 209 -1.98 -2.96 24.48
CA GLY A 209 -1.55 -2.23 23.28
C GLY A 209 -1.84 -2.90 21.94
N LYS A 210 -2.42 -4.11 21.92
CA LYS A 210 -2.80 -4.87 20.72
C LYS A 210 -4.30 -5.20 20.70
N LEU A 211 -4.92 -5.11 19.54
CA LEU A 211 -6.33 -5.47 19.33
C LEU A 211 -6.45 -6.47 18.20
N THR A 212 -7.39 -7.41 18.33
CA THR A 212 -7.80 -8.21 17.17
C THR A 212 -8.54 -7.31 16.18
N LEU A 213 -8.42 -7.60 14.88
CA LEU A 213 -9.23 -6.90 13.90
C LEU A 213 -10.72 -7.14 14.11
N GLU A 214 -11.14 -8.28 14.68
CA GLU A 214 -12.54 -8.51 15.06
C GLU A 214 -13.03 -7.49 16.10
N ALA A 215 -12.27 -7.25 17.16
CA ALA A 215 -12.59 -6.23 18.16
C ALA A 215 -12.64 -4.83 17.53
N TYR A 216 -11.67 -4.50 16.66
CA TYR A 216 -11.65 -3.22 15.94
C TYR A 216 -12.87 -3.05 15.04
N ASN A 217 -13.19 -4.05 14.21
CA ASN A 217 -14.33 -3.98 13.30
C ASN A 217 -15.66 -3.95 14.08
N LEU A 218 -15.76 -4.61 15.23
CA LEU A 218 -16.93 -4.51 16.09
C LEU A 218 -17.09 -3.08 16.65
N ALA A 219 -15.99 -2.42 16.99
CA ALA A 219 -15.99 -1.01 17.37
C ALA A 219 -16.40 -0.10 16.19
N THR A 220 -15.90 -0.36 14.98
CA THR A 220 -16.35 0.35 13.76
C THR A 220 -17.85 0.13 13.52
N TYR A 221 -18.34 -1.10 13.63
CA TYR A 221 -19.77 -1.41 13.50
C TYR A 221 -20.61 -0.61 14.48
N LYS A 222 -20.20 -0.56 15.76
CA LYS A 222 -20.87 0.24 16.78
C LYS A 222 -20.88 1.73 16.41
N LYS A 223 -19.74 2.29 15.98
CA LYS A 223 -19.65 3.69 15.49
C LYS A 223 -20.63 3.94 14.35
N LEU A 224 -20.53 3.14 13.29
CA LEU A 224 -21.32 3.33 12.07
C LEU A 224 -22.80 3.00 12.26
N SER A 225 -23.18 2.19 13.25
CA SER A 225 -24.59 1.88 13.54
C SER A 225 -25.24 2.87 14.51
N THR A 226 -24.45 3.59 15.30
CA THR A 226 -24.95 4.55 16.30
C THR A 226 -24.85 5.98 15.80
N TYR A 227 -23.62 6.43 15.58
CA TYR A 227 -23.32 7.78 15.11
C TYR A 227 -23.47 7.87 13.60
N GLY A 228 -23.04 6.85 12.86
CA GLY A 228 -23.10 6.83 11.40
C GLY A 228 -21.95 7.60 10.75
N ARG A 229 -22.21 8.17 9.58
CA ARG A 229 -21.26 9.02 8.83
C ARG A 229 -20.82 10.25 9.62
N GLU A 230 -19.66 10.82 9.28
CA GLU A 230 -19.07 11.90 10.09
C GLU A 230 -19.85 13.22 10.00
N SER A 231 -20.13 13.70 8.78
CA SER A 231 -20.90 14.94 8.54
C SER A 231 -22.36 14.63 8.19
N GLN A 232 -23.22 14.68 9.19
CA GLN A 232 -24.63 14.31 9.02
C GLN A 232 -25.44 15.26 8.14
N GLU A 233 -25.03 16.53 8.06
CA GLU A 233 -25.70 17.57 7.29
C GLU A 233 -24.98 17.90 5.96
N SER A 234 -23.98 17.11 5.56
CA SER A 234 -23.24 17.37 4.32
C SER A 234 -24.15 17.29 3.10
N LEU A 235 -24.11 18.34 2.27
CA LEU A 235 -24.79 18.36 0.99
C LEU A 235 -24.11 17.46 -0.04
N LEU A 236 -22.81 17.21 0.10
CA LEU A 236 -22.03 16.33 -0.76
C LEU A 236 -22.40 14.86 -0.52
N ALA A 237 -22.72 14.52 0.73
CA ALA A 237 -23.21 13.18 1.10
C ALA A 237 -24.71 12.96 0.84
N ARG A 238 -25.36 13.75 -0.01
CA ARG A 238 -26.80 13.60 -0.28
C ARG A 238 -27.08 12.26 -0.94
N GLY A 239 -27.88 11.42 -0.27
CA GLY A 239 -28.24 10.08 -0.75
C GLY A 239 -27.35 8.97 -0.19
N TRP A 240 -26.27 9.29 0.52
CA TRP A 240 -25.52 8.28 1.27
C TRP A 240 -26.33 7.78 2.46
N PRO A 241 -26.10 6.54 2.91
CA PRO A 241 -26.68 6.06 4.16
C PRO A 241 -26.21 6.93 5.32
N PHE A 242 -27.15 7.30 6.20
CA PHE A 242 -26.82 8.02 7.44
C PHE A 242 -25.97 7.17 8.39
N ARG A 243 -26.31 5.87 8.46
CA ARG A 243 -25.70 4.86 9.34
C ARG A 243 -25.85 3.47 8.72
N PHE A 244 -25.10 2.52 9.26
CA PHE A 244 -25.38 1.10 9.04
C PHE A 244 -26.59 0.67 9.90
N ASP A 245 -27.57 0.01 9.30
CA ASP A 245 -28.83 -0.39 9.95
C ASP A 245 -28.99 -1.92 10.06
N GLY A 246 -27.94 -2.69 9.75
CA GLY A 246 -27.93 -4.15 9.84
C GLY A 246 -27.41 -4.70 11.17
N SER A 247 -27.45 -6.02 11.30
CA SER A 247 -26.79 -6.73 12.41
C SER A 247 -25.26 -6.74 12.25
N TRP A 248 -24.54 -7.09 13.31
CA TRP A 248 -23.09 -7.34 13.22
C TRP A 248 -22.77 -8.41 12.17
N GLU A 249 -23.58 -9.48 12.12
CA GLU A 249 -23.44 -10.56 11.16
C GLU A 249 -23.63 -10.09 9.72
N ASP A 250 -24.45 -9.07 9.48
CA ASP A 250 -24.59 -8.43 8.16
C ASP A 250 -23.40 -7.53 7.82
N PHE A 251 -22.84 -6.84 8.83
CA PHE A 251 -21.69 -5.94 8.66
C PHE A 251 -20.45 -6.69 8.18
N ILE A 252 -20.19 -7.87 8.74
CA ILE A 252 -19.06 -8.71 8.36
C ILE A 252 -19.41 -9.77 7.29
N ARG A 253 -20.59 -9.67 6.66
CA ARG A 253 -20.98 -10.57 5.58
C ARG A 253 -20.39 -10.10 4.25
N PHE A 254 -19.16 -10.51 3.96
CA PHE A 254 -18.45 -10.19 2.72
C PHE A 254 -18.89 -11.11 1.56
N ASN A 255 -20.10 -10.89 1.04
CA ASN A 255 -20.74 -11.75 0.04
C ASN A 255 -20.89 -11.11 -1.35
N ARG A 256 -20.46 -9.86 -1.55
CA ARG A 256 -20.46 -9.19 -2.85
C ARG A 256 -19.04 -9.18 -3.44
N PRO A 257 -18.76 -9.98 -4.48
CA PRO A 257 -17.45 -10.01 -5.10
C PRO A 257 -17.26 -8.85 -6.09
N TRP A 258 -16.07 -8.26 -6.03
CA TRP A 258 -15.50 -7.35 -7.02
C TRP A 258 -14.26 -8.01 -7.62
N ASP A 259 -14.39 -8.43 -8.88
CA ASP A 259 -13.30 -9.02 -9.62
C ASP A 259 -12.47 -7.91 -10.29
N LEU A 260 -11.22 -7.74 -9.85
CA LEU A 260 -10.33 -6.72 -10.40
C LEU A 260 -9.83 -7.04 -11.80
N ALA A 261 -9.72 -8.32 -12.19
CA ALA A 261 -9.12 -8.69 -13.47
C ALA A 261 -9.90 -8.12 -14.68
N PRO A 262 -11.24 -8.20 -14.74
CA PRO A 262 -12.03 -7.52 -15.78
C PRO A 262 -11.83 -6.00 -15.79
N ILE A 263 -11.73 -5.35 -14.63
CA ILE A 263 -11.54 -3.89 -14.52
C ILE A 263 -10.18 -3.49 -15.09
N LEU A 264 -9.12 -4.14 -14.62
CA LEU A 264 -7.74 -3.96 -15.09
C LEU A 264 -7.62 -4.18 -16.60
N LYS A 265 -8.23 -5.26 -17.11
CA LYS A 265 -8.20 -5.61 -18.54
C LYS A 265 -8.95 -4.57 -19.39
N LYS A 266 -10.14 -4.14 -18.95
CA LYS A 266 -10.97 -3.18 -19.69
C LYS A 266 -10.29 -1.82 -19.81
N ASN A 267 -9.67 -1.36 -18.73
CA ASN A 267 -9.11 -0.01 -18.66
C ASN A 267 -7.63 0.04 -19.04
N GLY A 268 -6.95 -1.12 -19.16
CA GLY A 268 -5.53 -1.19 -19.52
C GLY A 268 -4.60 -0.64 -18.41
N LEU A 269 -5.04 -0.65 -17.16
CA LEU A 269 -4.38 0.03 -16.04
C LEU A 269 -3.33 -0.85 -15.38
N VAL A 270 -2.36 -1.33 -16.16
CA VAL A 270 -1.23 -2.14 -15.66
C VAL A 270 0.09 -1.51 -16.09
N ARG A 271 0.95 -1.14 -15.14
CA ARG A 271 2.28 -0.56 -15.41
C ARG A 271 3.38 -1.22 -14.60
N VAL A 272 4.62 -0.95 -15.01
CA VAL A 272 5.81 -1.28 -14.23
C VAL A 272 6.46 0.03 -13.78
N SER A 273 6.66 0.19 -12.47
CA SER A 273 7.20 1.43 -11.92
C SER A 273 7.80 1.23 -10.53
N HIS A 274 8.80 2.06 -10.20
CA HIS A 274 9.28 2.21 -8.84
C HIS A 274 8.38 3.10 -7.98
N PHE A 275 7.53 3.93 -8.58
CA PHE A 275 6.74 4.95 -7.89
C PHE A 275 5.26 4.75 -8.19
N ASN A 276 4.52 4.22 -7.21
CA ASN A 276 3.11 3.91 -7.34
C ASN A 276 2.30 5.19 -7.54
N ASN A 277 2.39 6.13 -6.60
CA ASN A 277 1.56 7.33 -6.63
C ASN A 277 1.89 8.23 -7.82
N ALA A 278 3.17 8.29 -8.23
CA ALA A 278 3.55 9.04 -9.43
C ALA A 278 2.91 8.43 -10.70
N SER A 279 2.93 7.11 -10.84
CA SER A 279 2.32 6.43 -11.99
C SER A 279 0.79 6.54 -11.98
N LEU A 280 0.17 6.42 -10.80
CA LEU A 280 -1.26 6.63 -10.63
C LEU A 280 -1.67 8.03 -11.04
N ASN A 281 -1.02 9.05 -10.47
CA ASN A 281 -1.35 10.46 -10.67
C ASN A 281 -1.09 10.95 -12.10
N ARG A 282 0.01 10.49 -12.73
CA ARG A 282 0.43 11.04 -14.04
C ARG A 282 -0.02 10.23 -15.24
N GLN A 283 -0.31 8.93 -15.07
CA GLN A 283 -0.41 8.02 -16.21
C GLN A 283 -1.62 7.07 -16.18
N LEU A 284 -2.19 6.76 -15.01
CA LEU A 284 -3.24 5.74 -14.89
C LEU A 284 -4.60 6.32 -14.53
N ILE A 285 -4.68 7.14 -13.48
CA ILE A 285 -5.94 7.67 -12.95
C ILE A 285 -6.12 9.11 -13.41
N ARG A 286 -7.34 9.44 -13.86
CA ARG A 286 -7.67 10.74 -14.47
C ARG A 286 -8.39 11.70 -13.52
N TYR A 287 -8.54 11.32 -12.26
CA TYR A 287 -9.19 12.08 -11.20
C TYR A 287 -8.28 12.10 -9.96
N ASN A 288 -8.54 13.04 -9.04
CA ASN A 288 -7.78 13.15 -7.79
C ASN A 288 -8.12 11.98 -6.84
N PHE A 289 -7.26 11.68 -5.89
CA PHE A 289 -7.48 10.66 -4.85
C PHE A 289 -6.61 10.96 -3.63
N ALA A 290 -6.92 10.42 -2.45
CA ALA A 290 -5.99 10.41 -1.33
C ALA A 290 -4.83 9.43 -1.61
N ALA A 291 -3.62 9.94 -1.88
CA ALA A 291 -2.46 9.06 -2.04
C ALA A 291 -2.23 8.24 -0.75
N LYS A 292 -2.14 6.91 -0.91
CA LYS A 292 -1.71 6.01 0.16
C LYS A 292 -0.22 5.74 0.02
N THR A 293 0.33 5.02 0.99
CA THR A 293 1.77 4.73 1.06
C THR A 293 2.32 4.11 -0.23
N GLU A 294 3.59 4.39 -0.52
CA GLU A 294 4.37 3.71 -1.56
C GLU A 294 4.62 2.24 -1.17
N TRP A 295 5.60 1.59 -1.80
CA TRP A 295 6.09 0.26 -1.38
C TRP A 295 6.50 0.28 0.10
N PRO A 296 5.85 -0.51 0.97
CA PRO A 296 6.19 -0.53 2.38
C PRO A 296 7.61 -1.06 2.65
N ASP A 297 8.37 -0.37 3.50
CA ASP A 297 9.76 -0.75 3.85
C ASP A 297 9.87 -2.20 4.34
N ALA A 298 8.88 -2.68 5.09
CA ALA A 298 8.82 -4.07 5.56
C ALA A 298 8.81 -5.12 4.41
N MET A 299 8.35 -4.74 3.22
CA MET A 299 8.39 -5.58 2.02
C MET A 299 9.75 -5.55 1.33
N CYS A 300 10.46 -4.43 1.48
CA CYS A 300 11.76 -4.16 0.86
C CYS A 300 12.92 -4.89 1.56
N HIS A 301 12.76 -5.28 2.83
CA HIS A 301 13.82 -5.88 3.64
C HIS A 301 13.65 -7.39 3.92
N THR A 302 12.66 -8.06 3.31
CA THR A 302 12.50 -9.51 3.50
C THR A 302 13.51 -10.27 2.61
N PRO A 303 14.50 -11.00 3.17
CA PRO A 303 15.48 -11.70 2.36
C PRO A 303 14.80 -12.68 1.40
N VAL A 304 15.23 -12.67 0.14
CA VAL A 304 14.87 -13.72 -0.82
C VAL A 304 15.38 -15.03 -0.22
N ARG A 305 14.49 -15.95 0.15
CA ARG A 305 14.91 -17.31 0.50
C ARG A 305 15.56 -17.89 -0.74
N ALA A 306 16.87 -18.09 -0.68
CA ALA A 306 17.59 -18.82 -1.73
C ALA A 306 16.85 -20.13 -1.98
N ALA A 307 16.49 -20.38 -3.24
CA ALA A 307 15.89 -21.65 -3.64
C ALA A 307 16.79 -22.77 -3.11
N ALA A 308 16.22 -23.68 -2.33
CA ALA A 308 16.95 -24.86 -1.89
C ALA A 308 17.43 -25.59 -3.15
N ALA A 309 18.75 -25.78 -3.26
CA ALA A 309 19.34 -26.53 -4.36
C ALA A 309 18.64 -27.91 -4.44
N PRO A 310 18.27 -28.38 -5.64
CA PRO A 310 17.71 -29.71 -5.79
C PRO A 310 18.73 -30.73 -5.25
N ARG A 311 18.25 -31.63 -4.39
CA ARG A 311 19.02 -32.78 -3.90
C ARG A 311 19.20 -33.81 -5.00
#